data_AF-A0A7V9QFD9-F1
#
_entry.id   AF-A0A7V9QFD9-F1
#
_cell.length_a   1.000
_cell.length_b   1.000
_cell.length_c   1.000
_cell.angle_alpha   90.00
_cell.angle_beta   90.00
_cell.angle_gamma   90.00
#
_symmetry.space_group_name_H-M   'P 1'
#
loop_
_entity.id
_entity.type
_entity.pdbx_description
1 polymer ?
#
loop_
_entity_poly.entity_id
_entity_poly.type
_entity_poly.pdbx_seq_one_letter_code
_entity_poly.pdbx_strand_id
1 'polypeptide(L)'
;MKRSDLIPVMLLLPVLGFVAVQAMHTRAITATTQAASLAPASRVHKKHSASHTMESAASIGESSDDNSTLDYDVDMKTRDVIDIRRRIQLGENGTYIGEILGERDSALARWPERLTTPVRVWVGSGPEIAGWDPSYPERVRDAFDQWANLGIPVKFTFVRDSTDADVHVSWIDHFDSPISGKTIWARDGKWWIVTANITLALHHNAGELLDSKAVRAIALHEVGHLLGLDHTADTANIMTARVRVRDLSEADRATMKLLYSLPPGSVK
;
A
#
# COMPACT_ATOMS: atom_id res chain seq x y z
N MET A 1 -57.00 -43.00 23.80
CA MET A 1 -55.86 -42.88 22.87
C MET A 1 -54.74 -42.17 23.65
N LYS A 2 -53.74 -42.89 24.20
CA LYS A 2 -52.37 -43.09 23.64
C LYS A 2 -51.80 -41.74 23.12
N ARG A 3 -50.71 -41.12 23.59
CA ARG A 3 -49.45 -41.49 24.30
C ARG A 3 -48.79 -40.13 24.72
N SER A 4 -48.41 -39.88 25.99
CA SER A 4 -47.04 -39.96 26.57
C SER A 4 -46.00 -39.07 25.83
N ASP A 5 -45.13 -38.21 26.40
CA ASP A 5 -44.42 -38.22 27.69
C ASP A 5 -43.49 -36.98 27.85
N LEU A 6 -43.15 -36.67 29.13
CA LEU A 6 -41.84 -36.27 29.70
C LEU A 6 -41.16 -34.90 29.42
N ILE A 7 -40.86 -34.19 30.52
CA ILE A 7 -39.88 -33.09 30.70
C ILE A 7 -38.56 -33.70 31.24
N PRO A 8 -37.35 -33.21 30.89
CA PRO A 8 -36.59 -32.39 31.85
C PRO A 8 -35.67 -31.29 31.27
N VAL A 9 -35.23 -30.41 32.16
CA VAL A 9 -34.38 -29.21 32.03
C VAL A 9 -32.87 -29.51 31.90
N MET A 10 -32.12 -28.73 31.12
CA MET A 10 -30.67 -28.42 31.20
C MET A 10 -30.34 -27.34 30.13
N LEU A 11 -29.36 -26.43 30.16
CA LEU A 11 -28.47 -25.78 31.13
C LEU A 11 -27.59 -24.78 30.29
N LEU A 12 -27.40 -23.52 30.73
CA LEU A 12 -26.29 -22.55 30.49
C LEU A 12 -25.76 -22.16 29.06
N LEU A 13 -25.82 -20.83 28.80
CA LEU A 13 -24.77 -19.88 28.30
C LEU A 13 -24.20 -19.92 26.85
N PRO A 14 -23.50 -18.85 26.38
CA PRO A 14 -23.67 -18.24 25.05
C PRO A 14 -22.65 -18.72 24.01
N VAL A 15 -23.03 -18.67 22.73
CA VAL A 15 -22.13 -18.94 21.61
C VAL A 15 -21.43 -17.65 21.16
N LEU A 16 -20.18 -17.55 21.58
CA LEU A 16 -19.11 -16.80 20.95
C LEU A 16 -18.72 -17.49 19.62
N GLY A 17 -18.53 -16.69 18.57
CA GLY A 17 -17.62 -16.99 17.46
C GLY A 17 -18.20 -17.75 16.26
N PHE A 18 -18.25 -17.08 15.11
CA PHE A 18 -17.72 -17.70 13.88
C PHE A 18 -17.31 -16.62 12.85
N VAL A 19 -15.99 -16.42 12.74
CA VAL A 19 -15.33 -15.95 11.52
C VAL A 19 -15.03 -17.21 10.72
N ALA A 20 -15.59 -17.34 9.52
CA ALA A 20 -15.06 -18.03 8.33
C ALA A 20 -16.21 -18.44 7.38
N VAL A 21 -15.83 -18.72 6.13
CA VAL A 21 -16.65 -19.16 4.98
C VAL A 21 -17.12 -17.96 4.14
N GLN A 22 -16.43 -17.62 3.05
CA GLN A 22 -16.34 -18.47 1.85
C GLN A 22 -14.97 -18.40 1.16
N ALA A 23 -14.29 -19.54 1.14
CA ALA A 23 -13.37 -19.90 0.08
C ALA A 23 -13.79 -21.32 -0.35
N MET A 24 -14.23 -21.49 -1.60
CA MET A 24 -14.15 -22.76 -2.37
C MET A 24 -14.53 -22.53 -3.84
N HIS A 25 -13.49 -22.29 -4.66
CA HIS A 25 -13.24 -22.85 -6.00
C HIS A 25 -11.80 -22.38 -6.38
N THR A 26 -10.72 -22.95 -5.83
CA THR A 26 -9.88 -24.06 -6.37
C THR A 26 -9.61 -23.95 -7.90
N ARG A 27 -8.38 -23.95 -8.46
CA ARG A 27 -7.12 -24.64 -8.09
C ARG A 27 -5.85 -23.94 -8.63
N ALA A 28 -4.80 -24.06 -7.82
CA ALA A 28 -3.38 -24.34 -8.11
C ALA A 28 -2.54 -23.35 -8.94
N ILE A 29 -1.78 -22.51 -8.24
CA ILE A 29 -0.38 -22.21 -8.61
C ILE A 29 0.48 -22.56 -7.39
N THR A 30 1.26 -23.63 -7.51
CA THR A 30 2.38 -23.92 -6.62
C THR A 30 3.62 -23.26 -7.22
N ALA A 31 4.08 -22.15 -6.63
CA ALA A 31 5.45 -21.66 -6.79
C ALA A 31 5.77 -20.65 -5.67
N THR A 32 6.59 -21.12 -4.72
CA THR A 32 7.54 -20.37 -3.89
C THR A 32 7.03 -19.14 -3.13
N THR A 33 6.50 -19.38 -1.93
CA THR A 33 6.25 -18.38 -0.91
C THR A 33 7.57 -17.86 -0.36
N GLN A 34 8.06 -16.72 -0.87
CA GLN A 34 8.92 -15.84 -0.08
C GLN A 34 7.99 -14.83 0.62
N ALA A 35 8.09 -14.73 1.93
CA ALA A 35 7.13 -14.02 2.79
C ALA A 35 6.93 -12.54 2.37
N ALA A 36 5.82 -12.27 1.68
CA ALA A 36 5.36 -10.91 1.41
C ALA A 36 4.59 -10.39 2.63
N SER A 37 4.99 -9.23 3.16
CA SER A 37 4.28 -8.56 4.25
C SER A 37 3.27 -7.57 3.67
N LEU A 38 2.00 -7.68 4.09
CA LEU A 38 0.95 -6.72 3.76
C LEU A 38 1.07 -5.51 4.70
N ALA A 39 1.37 -4.34 4.16
CA ALA A 39 1.34 -3.10 4.92
C ALA A 39 0.09 -2.30 4.52
N PRO A 40 -0.87 -2.05 5.43
CA PRO A 40 -1.86 -1.01 5.17
C PRO A 40 -1.14 0.34 5.14
N ALA A 41 -1.44 1.18 4.14
CA ALA A 41 -0.89 2.53 4.02
C ALA A 41 -1.32 3.50 5.15
N SER A 42 -2.11 3.03 6.13
CA SER A 42 -2.51 3.85 7.27
C SER A 42 -2.78 2.98 8.50
N ARG A 43 -2.05 3.23 9.59
CA ARG A 43 -2.40 2.76 10.94
C ARG A 43 -2.86 3.96 11.76
N VAL A 44 -4.16 4.04 12.06
CA VAL A 44 -4.67 4.96 13.09
C VAL A 44 -4.01 4.59 14.43
N HIS A 45 -3.12 5.43 14.94
CA HIS A 45 -2.46 5.22 16.22
C HIS A 45 -3.40 5.53 17.39
N LYS A 46 -3.67 4.51 18.21
CA LYS A 46 -4.21 4.65 19.56
C LYS A 46 -3.03 4.56 20.54
N LYS A 47 -2.74 5.66 21.25
CA LYS A 47 -1.71 5.72 22.31
C LYS A 47 -2.09 4.78 23.46
N HIS A 48 -1.15 3.98 23.93
CA HIS A 48 -1.02 3.66 25.35
C HIS A 48 0.44 3.44 25.74
N SER A 49 0.81 4.14 26.82
CA SER A 49 2.08 4.06 27.55
C SER A 49 1.97 3.03 28.66
N ALA A 50 2.98 2.20 28.89
CA ALA A 50 3.54 1.89 30.21
C ALA A 50 4.73 0.91 30.13
N SER A 51 5.72 1.22 30.97
CA SER A 51 7.00 0.57 31.30
C SER A 51 6.89 -0.86 31.86
N HIS A 52 7.91 -1.70 31.67
CA HIS A 52 8.53 -2.50 32.76
C HIS A 52 9.95 -3.00 32.40
N THR A 53 10.71 -3.25 33.47
CA THR A 53 12.16 -3.27 33.64
C THR A 53 12.79 -4.68 33.54
N MET A 54 14.05 -4.72 33.08
CA MET A 54 15.18 -5.68 33.23
C MET A 54 14.97 -7.17 33.61
N GLU A 55 15.68 -8.08 32.93
CA GLU A 55 16.77 -8.90 33.53
C GLU A 55 17.66 -9.63 32.50
N SER A 56 18.85 -10.03 32.97
CA SER A 56 20.04 -10.54 32.28
C SER A 56 20.14 -12.07 32.32
N ALA A 57 20.77 -12.69 31.31
CA ALA A 57 21.65 -13.87 31.50
C ALA A 57 22.45 -14.19 30.23
N ALA A 58 23.76 -14.38 30.41
CA ALA A 58 24.74 -14.80 29.42
C ALA A 58 24.77 -16.34 29.25
N SER A 59 25.22 -16.81 28.09
CA SER A 59 25.95 -18.09 27.98
C SER A 59 26.87 -18.08 26.76
N ILE A 60 28.11 -18.45 27.01
CA ILE A 60 29.24 -18.63 26.11
C ILE A 60 29.09 -19.98 25.37
N GLY A 61 29.58 -20.05 24.14
CA GLY A 61 29.75 -21.29 23.38
C GLY A 61 30.64 -21.03 22.15
N GLU A 62 31.91 -21.37 22.29
CA GLU A 62 33.00 -21.21 21.33
C GLU A 62 33.22 -22.53 20.57
N SER A 63 33.36 -22.50 19.25
CA SER A 63 34.18 -23.46 18.49
C SER A 63 34.42 -23.01 17.05
N SER A 64 35.69 -22.88 16.73
CA SER A 64 36.37 -22.69 15.45
C SER A 64 36.09 -23.82 14.45
N ASP A 65 36.06 -23.53 13.15
CA ASP A 65 36.99 -24.11 12.16
C ASP A 65 36.74 -23.61 10.72
N ASP A 66 37.81 -23.01 10.21
CA ASP A 66 38.42 -22.94 8.87
C ASP A 66 37.68 -23.27 7.54
N ASN A 67 37.98 -22.38 6.58
CA ASN A 67 38.24 -22.56 5.15
C ASN A 67 37.13 -22.50 4.07
N SER A 68 37.27 -21.42 3.27
CA SER A 68 37.06 -21.28 1.82
C SER A 68 35.73 -21.69 1.18
N THR A 69 34.96 -20.68 0.77
CA THR A 69 34.56 -20.51 -0.64
C THR A 69 34.33 -19.03 -0.94
N LEU A 70 35.29 -18.45 -1.65
CA LEU A 70 35.11 -17.26 -2.48
C LEU A 70 34.09 -17.60 -3.57
N ASP A 71 32.85 -17.17 -3.43
CA ASP A 71 32.01 -16.76 -4.56
C ASP A 71 30.73 -16.10 -4.02
N TYR A 72 30.25 -15.05 -4.70
CA TYR A 72 29.09 -14.19 -4.36
C TYR A 72 29.32 -12.94 -3.49
N ASP A 73 30.42 -12.21 -3.66
CA ASP A 73 30.62 -10.89 -3.05
C ASP A 73 30.32 -9.72 -4.02
N VAL A 74 29.13 -9.70 -4.62
CA VAL A 74 28.69 -8.62 -5.54
C VAL A 74 27.34 -7.96 -5.17
N ASP A 75 26.55 -8.47 -4.21
CA ASP A 75 25.20 -7.93 -3.89
C ASP A 75 25.08 -7.29 -2.49
N MET A 76 26.11 -6.57 -2.02
CA MET A 76 25.92 -5.62 -0.93
C MET A 76 27.00 -4.54 -0.95
N LYS A 77 26.85 -3.57 -1.86
CA LYS A 77 27.30 -2.21 -1.53
C LYS A 77 26.48 -1.85 -0.30
N THR A 78 27.06 -2.00 0.90
CA THR A 78 26.45 -1.67 2.19
C THR A 78 25.63 -0.42 2.00
N ARG A 79 24.29 -0.51 2.14
CA ARG A 79 23.39 0.64 1.98
C ARG A 79 23.99 1.79 2.78
N ASP A 80 24.52 2.79 2.10
CA ASP A 80 25.20 3.89 2.76
C ASP A 80 24.14 4.83 3.32
N VAL A 81 23.72 4.56 4.55
CA VAL A 81 22.70 5.34 5.25
C VAL A 81 23.12 6.81 5.40
N ILE A 82 24.41 7.09 5.53
CA ILE A 82 24.93 8.47 5.63
C ILE A 82 24.73 9.19 4.30
N ASP A 83 25.07 8.56 3.18
CA ASP A 83 24.81 9.11 1.84
C ASP A 83 23.31 9.31 1.59
N ILE A 84 22.46 8.33 1.96
CA ILE A 84 21.01 8.43 1.82
C ILE A 84 20.46 9.64 2.60
N ARG A 85 20.86 9.80 3.87
CA ARG A 85 20.44 10.94 4.70
C ARG A 85 20.93 12.26 4.13
N ARG A 86 22.17 12.32 3.63
CA ARG A 86 22.72 13.50 2.96
C ARG A 86 21.87 13.88 1.75
N ARG A 87 21.51 12.91 0.90
CA ARG A 87 20.65 13.17 -0.27
C ARG A 87 19.26 13.65 0.13
N ILE A 88 18.66 13.09 1.19
CA ILE A 88 17.40 13.56 1.74
C ILE A 88 17.54 15.01 2.18
N GLN A 89 18.53 15.35 3.00
CA GLN A 89 18.74 16.71 3.48
C GLN A 89 18.99 17.72 2.35
N LEU A 90 19.74 17.32 1.32
CA LEU A 90 19.97 18.18 0.14
C LEU A 90 18.71 18.38 -0.71
N GLY A 91 17.80 17.40 -0.72
CA GLY A 91 16.59 17.40 -1.54
C GLY A 91 15.31 17.79 -0.80
N GLU A 92 15.33 17.96 0.53
CA GLU A 92 14.11 18.08 1.33
C GLU A 92 13.35 19.39 1.10
N ASN A 93 14.07 20.46 0.73
CA ASN A 93 13.46 21.77 0.54
C ASN A 93 12.44 21.75 -0.60
N GLY A 94 11.22 22.21 -0.33
CA GLY A 94 10.10 22.15 -1.27
C GLY A 94 9.48 20.77 -1.42
N THR A 95 9.79 19.82 -0.54
CA THR A 95 9.18 18.47 -0.48
C THR A 95 8.51 18.24 0.87
N TYR A 96 7.74 17.17 0.98
CA TYR A 96 7.22 16.64 2.24
C TYR A 96 7.83 15.27 2.59
N ILE A 97 9.07 15.00 2.13
CA ILE A 97 9.75 13.71 2.38
C ILE A 97 9.91 13.42 3.88
N GLY A 98 10.08 14.45 4.71
CA GLY A 98 10.18 14.32 6.16
C GLY A 98 8.91 13.77 6.79
N GLU A 99 7.73 14.14 6.29
CA GLU A 99 6.44 13.64 6.77
C GLU A 99 6.29 12.14 6.42
N ILE A 100 6.65 11.74 5.20
CA ILE A 100 6.64 10.33 4.77
C ILE A 100 7.54 9.48 5.68
N LEU A 101 8.73 9.98 6.01
CA LEU A 101 9.65 9.30 6.91
C LEU A 101 9.15 9.22 8.35
N GLY A 102 8.31 10.18 8.79
CA GLY A 102 7.64 10.16 10.07
C GLY A 102 6.56 9.09 10.15
N GLU A 103 5.73 8.96 9.11
CA GLU A 103 4.61 8.01 9.06
C GLU A 103 5.05 6.55 8.87
N ARG A 104 6.18 6.30 8.21
CA ARG A 104 6.64 4.95 7.83
C ARG A 104 7.84 4.43 8.61
N ASP A 105 7.99 4.83 9.86
CA ASP A 105 9.13 4.46 10.72
C ASP A 105 10.50 4.70 10.05
N SER A 106 10.57 5.70 9.17
CA SER A 106 11.75 6.06 8.37
C SER A 106 12.17 5.00 7.35
N ALA A 107 11.20 4.35 6.70
CA ALA A 107 11.44 3.43 5.60
C ALA A 107 10.73 3.87 4.31
N LEU A 108 11.41 3.68 3.19
CA LEU A 108 10.93 4.08 1.86
C LEU A 108 10.59 2.83 1.03
N ALA A 109 9.30 2.57 0.81
CA ALA A 109 8.86 1.57 -0.16
C ALA A 109 8.60 2.23 -1.51
N ARG A 110 9.07 1.63 -2.60
CA ARG A 110 8.80 2.09 -3.97
C ARG A 110 8.89 0.94 -4.97
N TRP A 111 8.44 1.16 -6.20
CA TRP A 111 8.71 0.21 -7.27
C TRP A 111 10.20 0.21 -7.64
N PRO A 112 10.76 -0.92 -8.10
CA PRO A 112 12.05 -0.94 -8.77
C PRO A 112 11.99 -0.13 -10.07
N GLU A 113 13.10 -0.02 -10.78
CA GLU A 113 13.07 0.56 -12.12
C GLU A 113 12.23 -0.32 -13.05
N ARG A 114 11.23 0.28 -13.71
CA ARG A 114 10.23 -0.39 -14.56
C ARG A 114 10.16 0.27 -15.94
N LEU A 115 11.32 0.63 -16.51
CA LEU A 115 11.39 1.27 -17.83
C LEU A 115 11.24 0.29 -19.00
N THR A 116 11.80 -0.91 -18.86
CA THR A 116 11.77 -1.99 -19.87
C THR A 116 10.68 -3.01 -19.59
N THR A 117 10.34 -3.21 -18.31
CA THR A 117 9.23 -4.03 -17.84
C THR A 117 8.23 -3.13 -17.09
N PRO A 118 7.31 -2.43 -17.77
CA PRO A 118 6.34 -1.55 -17.11
C PRO A 118 5.52 -2.27 -16.04
N VAL A 119 5.00 -1.51 -15.07
CA VAL A 119 4.01 -2.01 -14.10
C VAL A 119 2.70 -2.28 -14.85
N ARG A 120 2.21 -3.51 -14.77
CA ARG A 120 0.98 -3.93 -15.45
C ARG A 120 -0.21 -3.54 -14.60
N VAL A 121 -1.09 -2.70 -15.13
CA VAL A 121 -2.25 -2.16 -14.42
C VAL A 121 -3.52 -2.67 -15.08
N TRP A 122 -4.37 -3.33 -14.31
CA TRP A 122 -5.74 -3.61 -14.71
C TRP A 122 -6.67 -2.59 -14.07
N VAL A 123 -7.55 -2.00 -14.88
CA VAL A 123 -8.58 -1.07 -14.42
C VAL A 123 -9.94 -1.70 -14.67
N GLY A 124 -10.62 -2.07 -13.60
CA GLY A 124 -11.95 -2.66 -13.67
C GLY A 124 -13.03 -1.67 -14.12
N SER A 125 -14.21 -2.22 -14.38
CA SER A 125 -15.46 -1.49 -14.61
C SER A 125 -16.45 -1.78 -13.49
N GLY A 126 -17.36 -0.85 -13.20
CA GLY A 126 -18.47 -1.07 -12.27
C GLY A 126 -19.82 -0.58 -12.79
N PRO A 127 -20.29 -1.04 -13.97
CA PRO A 127 -21.53 -0.57 -14.58
C PRO A 127 -22.79 -0.80 -13.73
N GLU A 128 -22.74 -1.73 -12.78
CA GLU A 128 -23.79 -2.03 -11.83
C GLU A 128 -23.86 -1.07 -10.63
N ILE A 129 -22.84 -0.23 -10.43
CA ILE A 129 -22.78 0.74 -9.34
C ILE A 129 -23.55 1.99 -9.76
N ALA A 130 -24.44 2.47 -8.90
CA ALA A 130 -25.19 3.70 -9.16
C ALA A 130 -24.23 4.88 -9.38
N GLY A 131 -24.52 5.71 -10.39
CA GLY A 131 -23.64 6.83 -10.76
C GLY A 131 -22.39 6.45 -11.56
N TRP A 132 -22.25 5.19 -11.99
CA TRP A 132 -21.17 4.79 -12.89
C TRP A 132 -21.15 5.59 -14.19
N ASP A 133 -19.96 6.05 -14.57
CA ASP A 133 -19.67 6.69 -15.85
C ASP A 133 -18.61 5.87 -16.60
N PRO A 134 -18.88 5.44 -17.86
CA PRO A 134 -17.92 4.69 -18.66
C PRO A 134 -16.57 5.41 -18.92
N SER A 135 -16.46 6.71 -18.66
CA SER A 135 -15.22 7.48 -18.72
C SER A 135 -14.32 7.31 -17.50
N TYR A 136 -14.82 6.76 -16.38
CA TYR A 136 -14.04 6.63 -15.15
C TYR A 136 -12.74 5.81 -15.30
N PRO A 137 -12.70 4.68 -16.05
CA PRO A 137 -11.45 4.01 -16.33
C PRO A 137 -10.41 4.92 -17.00
N GLU A 138 -10.81 5.76 -17.97
CA GLU A 138 -9.86 6.69 -18.61
C GLU A 138 -9.35 7.76 -17.65
N ARG A 139 -10.19 8.24 -16.72
CA ARG A 139 -9.75 9.20 -15.69
C ARG A 139 -8.74 8.61 -14.73
N VAL A 140 -8.82 7.31 -14.45
CA VAL A 140 -7.79 6.59 -13.72
C VAL A 140 -6.52 6.54 -14.55
N ARG A 141 -6.59 6.19 -15.85
CA ARG A 141 -5.39 6.18 -16.72
C ARG A 141 -4.71 7.54 -16.77
N ASP A 142 -5.47 8.64 -16.88
CA ASP A 142 -4.96 10.01 -16.81
C ASP A 142 -4.21 10.30 -15.50
N ALA A 143 -4.62 9.70 -14.38
CA ALA A 143 -3.94 9.85 -13.09
C ALA A 143 -2.58 9.13 -13.09
N PHE A 144 -2.51 7.92 -13.63
CA PHE A 144 -1.26 7.18 -13.83
C PHE A 144 -0.30 7.95 -14.75
N ASP A 145 -0.80 8.47 -15.87
CA ASP A 145 0.00 9.20 -16.85
C ASP A 145 0.59 10.49 -16.26
N GLN A 146 -0.16 11.21 -15.43
CA GLN A 146 0.34 12.42 -14.76
C GLN A 146 1.57 12.15 -13.90
N TRP A 147 1.58 11.04 -13.16
CA TRP A 147 2.74 10.65 -12.36
C TRP A 147 3.88 10.11 -13.23
N ALA A 148 3.58 9.31 -14.25
CA ALA A 148 4.60 8.77 -15.17
C ALA A 148 5.34 9.89 -15.94
N ASN A 149 4.61 10.94 -16.32
CA ASN A 149 5.14 12.09 -17.05
C ASN A 149 6.09 12.98 -16.22
N LEU A 150 6.29 12.69 -14.94
CA LEU A 150 7.32 13.37 -14.13
C LEU A 150 8.75 12.97 -14.47
N GLY A 151 8.94 11.91 -15.27
CA GLY A 151 10.26 11.37 -15.61
C GLY A 151 10.86 10.47 -14.54
N ILE A 152 10.04 9.91 -13.64
CA ILE A 152 10.46 8.86 -12.71
C ILE A 152 10.72 7.54 -13.46
N PRO A 153 11.57 6.64 -12.94
CA PRO A 153 11.95 5.40 -13.62
C PRO A 153 10.87 4.30 -13.55
N VAL A 154 9.59 4.68 -13.60
CA VAL A 154 8.43 3.78 -13.55
C VAL A 154 7.50 4.10 -14.71
N LYS A 155 7.28 3.13 -15.58
CA LYS A 155 6.25 3.19 -16.62
C LYS A 155 5.10 2.26 -16.26
N PHE A 156 3.94 2.57 -16.80
CA PHE A 156 2.75 1.74 -16.68
C PHE A 156 2.35 1.17 -18.04
N THR A 157 1.75 0.00 -18.03
CA THR A 157 1.06 -0.57 -19.19
C THR A 157 -0.29 -1.10 -18.75
N PHE A 158 -1.34 -0.83 -19.51
CA PHE A 158 -2.69 -1.23 -19.14
C PHE A 158 -3.04 -2.56 -19.79
N VAL A 159 -3.40 -3.54 -18.97
CA VAL A 159 -3.76 -4.88 -19.40
C VAL A 159 -5.27 -5.10 -19.29
N ARG A 160 -5.81 -5.96 -20.16
CA ARG A 160 -7.25 -6.28 -20.16
C ARG A 160 -7.60 -7.40 -19.20
N ASP A 161 -6.73 -8.39 -19.08
CA ASP A 161 -6.89 -9.50 -18.15
C ASP A 161 -6.35 -9.10 -16.77
N SER A 162 -7.17 -9.28 -15.74
CA SER A 162 -6.77 -8.98 -14.36
C SER A 162 -5.75 -9.99 -13.82
N THR A 163 -5.67 -11.20 -14.36
CA THR A 163 -4.67 -12.18 -13.93
C THR A 163 -3.24 -11.83 -14.35
N ASP A 164 -3.11 -10.95 -15.35
CA ASP A 164 -1.84 -10.45 -15.86
C ASP A 164 -1.40 -9.15 -15.17
N ALA A 165 -2.13 -8.64 -14.18
CA ALA A 165 -1.84 -7.35 -13.57
C ALA A 165 -0.97 -7.45 -12.30
N ASP A 166 -0.06 -6.49 -12.15
CA ASP A 166 0.66 -6.23 -10.91
C ASP A 166 -0.17 -5.34 -9.97
N VAL A 167 -1.01 -4.47 -10.57
CA VAL A 167 -1.87 -3.50 -9.88
C VAL A 167 -3.32 -3.66 -10.34
N HIS A 168 -4.23 -3.77 -9.37
CA HIS A 168 -5.67 -3.86 -9.62
C HIS A 168 -6.37 -2.59 -9.16
N VAL A 169 -7.08 -1.93 -10.07
CA VAL A 169 -7.98 -0.83 -9.72
C VAL A 169 -9.42 -1.33 -9.77
N SER A 170 -10.10 -1.26 -8.64
CA SER A 170 -11.46 -1.77 -8.42
C SER A 170 -12.39 -0.64 -7.97
N TRP A 171 -13.68 -0.85 -8.16
CA TRP A 171 -14.73 0.11 -7.85
C TRP A 171 -15.69 -0.45 -6.82
N ILE A 172 -16.17 0.39 -5.93
CA ILE A 172 -17.25 0.09 -4.99
C ILE A 172 -18.23 1.26 -4.95
N ASP A 173 -19.40 1.03 -4.36
CA ASP A 173 -20.37 2.09 -4.15
C ASP A 173 -19.84 3.14 -3.16
N HIS A 174 -19.58 2.74 -1.91
CA HIS A 174 -19.00 3.58 -0.86
C HIS A 174 -18.16 2.75 0.12
N PHE A 175 -17.35 3.45 0.93
CA PHE A 175 -16.73 2.88 2.11
C PHE A 175 -17.58 3.19 3.35
N ASP A 176 -17.58 2.30 4.35
CA ASP A 176 -18.21 2.59 5.66
C ASP A 176 -17.47 3.70 6.44
N SER A 177 -16.16 3.83 6.19
CA SER A 177 -15.32 4.87 6.75
C SER A 177 -15.35 6.14 5.90
N PRO A 178 -15.04 7.33 6.46
CA PRO A 178 -15.05 8.60 5.72
C PRO A 178 -13.83 8.75 4.79
N ILE A 179 -13.65 7.79 3.89
CA ILE A 179 -12.66 7.75 2.82
C ILE A 179 -13.37 7.50 1.49
N SER A 180 -12.75 7.89 0.39
CA SER A 180 -13.29 7.69 -0.96
C SER A 180 -12.34 6.92 -1.88
N GLY A 181 -11.14 6.61 -1.40
CA GLY A 181 -10.14 5.81 -2.06
C GLY A 181 -9.31 5.05 -1.02
N LYS A 182 -8.71 3.94 -1.46
CA LYS A 182 -7.78 3.18 -0.65
C LYS A 182 -6.76 2.46 -1.51
N THR A 183 -5.49 2.64 -1.18
CA THR A 183 -4.38 1.89 -1.77
C THR A 183 -3.74 0.98 -0.74
N ILE A 184 -3.53 -0.28 -1.12
CA ILE A 184 -2.80 -1.27 -0.33
C ILE A 184 -1.78 -1.92 -1.24
N TRP A 185 -0.54 -2.00 -0.80
CA TRP A 185 0.52 -2.69 -1.54
C TRP A 185 1.23 -3.72 -0.67
N ALA A 186 1.85 -4.69 -1.33
CA ALA A 186 2.79 -5.62 -0.72
C ALA A 186 4.20 -5.27 -1.18
N ARG A 187 5.17 -5.56 -0.31
CA ARG A 187 6.59 -5.41 -0.61
C ARG A 187 7.38 -6.68 -0.30
N ASP A 188 8.55 -6.78 -0.91
CA ASP A 188 9.55 -7.79 -0.56
C ASP A 188 10.43 -7.34 0.64
N GLY A 189 11.42 -8.18 0.99
CA GLY A 189 12.39 -7.88 2.05
C GLY A 189 13.36 -6.73 1.72
N LYS A 190 13.51 -6.37 0.44
CA LYS A 190 14.35 -5.26 -0.05
C LYS A 190 13.56 -3.94 -0.15
N TRP A 191 12.31 -3.91 0.29
CA TRP A 191 11.40 -2.76 0.23
C TRP A 191 10.96 -2.35 -1.18
N TRP A 192 11.04 -3.29 -2.12
CA TRP A 192 10.42 -3.14 -3.42
C TRP A 192 8.94 -3.44 -3.33
N ILE A 193 8.11 -2.53 -3.84
CA ILE A 193 6.69 -2.81 -4.08
C ILE A 193 6.61 -3.88 -5.18
N VAL A 194 5.81 -4.92 -4.93
CA VAL A 194 5.65 -6.07 -5.83
C VAL A 194 4.24 -6.22 -6.39
N THR A 195 3.22 -5.79 -5.64
CA THR A 195 1.82 -5.77 -6.09
C THR A 195 1.03 -4.74 -5.30
N ALA A 196 -0.08 -4.25 -5.86
CA ALA A 196 -0.96 -3.32 -5.18
C ALA A 196 -2.43 -3.43 -5.62
N ASN A 197 -3.33 -3.01 -4.74
CA ASN A 197 -4.75 -2.85 -5.01
C ASN A 197 -5.14 -1.41 -4.70
N ILE A 198 -5.86 -0.79 -5.63
CA ILE A 198 -6.55 0.48 -5.47
C ILE A 198 -8.05 0.18 -5.49
N THR A 199 -8.78 0.70 -4.50
CA THR A 199 -10.24 0.67 -4.48
C THR A 199 -10.75 2.10 -4.48
N LEU A 200 -11.65 2.42 -5.40
CA LEU A 200 -12.25 3.74 -5.57
C LEU A 200 -13.75 3.66 -5.32
N ALA A 201 -14.30 4.59 -4.53
CA ALA A 201 -15.73 4.72 -4.33
C ALA A 201 -16.35 5.68 -5.35
N LEU A 202 -17.64 5.50 -5.65
CA LEU A 202 -18.44 6.47 -6.42
C LEU A 202 -19.25 7.40 -5.52
N HIS A 203 -19.52 7.00 -4.29
CA HIS A 203 -20.21 7.81 -3.31
C HIS A 203 -19.32 8.09 -2.09
N HIS A 204 -19.54 9.22 -1.44
CA HIS A 204 -19.10 9.44 -0.07
C HIS A 204 -19.75 8.40 0.85
N ASN A 205 -19.17 8.19 2.03
CA ASN A 205 -19.72 7.26 3.03
C ASN A 205 -21.15 7.63 3.50
N ALA A 206 -21.56 8.89 3.30
CA ALA A 206 -22.92 9.37 3.56
C ALA A 206 -23.91 9.13 2.39
N GLY A 207 -23.46 8.53 1.28
CA GLY A 207 -24.27 8.20 0.10
C GLY A 207 -24.32 9.28 -0.99
N GLU A 208 -23.59 10.38 -0.82
CA GLU A 208 -23.54 11.48 -1.80
C GLU A 208 -22.64 11.12 -2.98
N LEU A 209 -23.12 11.29 -4.22
CA LEU A 209 -22.35 10.95 -5.41
C LEU A 209 -21.13 11.87 -5.58
N LEU A 210 -19.97 11.26 -5.83
CA LEU A 210 -18.74 11.97 -6.17
C LEU A 210 -18.84 12.50 -7.59
N ASP A 211 -18.55 13.79 -7.76
CA ASP A 211 -18.43 14.33 -9.09
C ASP A 211 -17.22 13.73 -9.83
N SER A 212 -17.27 13.77 -11.16
CA SER A 212 -16.25 13.20 -12.02
C SER A 212 -14.84 13.78 -11.80
N LYS A 213 -14.74 15.05 -11.38
CA LYS A 213 -13.45 15.68 -11.07
C LYS A 213 -12.91 15.18 -9.73
N ALA A 214 -13.78 14.91 -8.75
CA ALA A 214 -13.43 14.31 -7.48
C ALA A 214 -12.92 12.88 -7.68
N VAL A 215 -13.59 12.05 -8.48
CA VAL A 215 -13.11 10.69 -8.83
C VAL A 215 -11.70 10.73 -9.42
N ARG A 216 -11.43 11.63 -10.37
CA ARG A 216 -10.06 11.81 -10.92
C ARG A 216 -9.05 12.24 -9.86
N ALA A 217 -9.42 13.19 -8.99
CA ALA A 217 -8.53 13.69 -7.94
C ALA A 217 -8.19 12.61 -6.90
N ILE A 218 -9.18 11.79 -6.52
CA ILE A 218 -8.98 10.63 -5.65
C ILE A 218 -8.07 9.61 -6.34
N ALA A 219 -8.32 9.28 -7.61
CA ALA A 219 -7.44 8.38 -8.35
C ALA A 219 -5.98 8.91 -8.40
N LEU A 220 -5.79 10.22 -8.60
CA LEU A 220 -4.48 10.87 -8.58
C LEU A 220 -3.77 10.73 -7.22
N HIS A 221 -4.52 10.88 -6.11
CA HIS A 221 -4.04 10.64 -4.74
C HIS A 221 -3.64 9.18 -4.52
N GLU A 222 -4.52 8.24 -4.89
CA GLU A 222 -4.27 6.79 -4.72
C GLU A 222 -3.06 6.31 -5.53
N VAL A 223 -2.86 6.83 -6.74
CA VAL A 223 -1.65 6.52 -7.53
C VAL A 223 -0.38 7.06 -6.85
N GLY A 224 -0.47 8.18 -6.13
CA GLY A 224 0.64 8.68 -5.31
C GLY A 224 1.02 7.69 -4.21
N HIS A 225 0.03 7.13 -3.50
CA HIS A 225 0.25 6.06 -2.53
C HIS A 225 0.82 4.78 -3.16
N LEU A 226 0.31 4.38 -4.33
CA LEU A 226 0.79 3.24 -5.10
C LEU A 226 2.29 3.37 -5.44
N LEU A 227 2.74 4.58 -5.71
CA LEU A 227 4.12 4.90 -6.04
C LEU A 227 5.03 5.06 -4.81
N GLY A 228 4.47 4.99 -3.61
CA GLY A 228 5.22 5.03 -2.36
C GLY A 228 5.15 6.36 -1.61
N LEU A 229 4.35 7.34 -2.03
CA LEU A 229 4.09 8.53 -1.23
C LEU A 229 3.15 8.22 -0.06
N ASP A 230 3.18 9.11 0.94
CA ASP A 230 2.26 9.11 2.07
C ASP A 230 1.66 10.50 2.28
N HIS A 231 0.77 10.63 3.25
CA HIS A 231 0.06 11.88 3.50
C HIS A 231 1.00 13.02 3.89
N THR A 232 0.61 14.22 3.47
CA THR A 232 1.14 15.49 3.98
C THR A 232 0.02 16.26 4.67
N ALA A 233 0.37 17.00 5.73
CA ALA A 233 -0.52 17.90 6.43
C ALA A 233 -0.90 19.13 5.58
N ASP A 234 -0.08 19.51 4.60
CA ASP A 234 -0.34 20.65 3.74
C ASP A 234 -1.43 20.33 2.70
N THR A 235 -2.58 20.99 2.88
CA THR A 235 -3.78 20.82 2.07
C THR A 235 -3.69 21.33 0.63
N ALA A 236 -2.60 22.02 0.27
CA ALA A 236 -2.34 22.45 -1.11
C ALA A 236 -1.84 21.32 -2.02
N ASN A 237 -1.52 20.15 -1.47
CA ASN A 237 -0.94 19.02 -2.20
C ASN A 237 -1.98 17.93 -2.46
N ILE A 238 -1.84 17.17 -3.55
CA ILE A 238 -2.76 16.07 -3.83
C ILE A 238 -2.70 15.00 -2.74
N MET A 239 -1.52 14.82 -2.14
CA MET A 239 -1.29 13.82 -1.10
C MET A 239 -1.81 14.22 0.29
N THR A 240 -2.55 15.32 0.42
CA THR A 240 -3.24 15.59 1.69
C THR A 240 -4.31 14.52 1.98
N ALA A 241 -4.47 14.13 3.25
CA ALA A 241 -5.43 13.11 3.66
C ALA A 241 -6.89 13.44 3.29
N ARG A 242 -7.20 14.72 3.08
CA ARG A 242 -8.51 15.20 2.61
C ARG A 242 -8.35 15.93 1.29
N VAL A 243 -8.43 15.20 0.19
CA VAL A 243 -8.20 15.71 -1.17
C VAL A 243 -9.11 16.92 -1.46
N ARG A 244 -8.48 18.07 -1.68
CA ARG A 244 -9.14 19.35 -2.03
C ARG A 244 -8.67 19.94 -3.35
N VAL A 245 -7.49 19.52 -3.80
CA VAL A 245 -6.87 19.94 -5.05
C VAL A 245 -7.09 18.88 -6.13
N ARG A 246 -6.92 19.27 -7.40
CA ARG A 246 -7.21 18.41 -8.55
C ARG A 246 -5.99 18.06 -9.39
N ASP A 247 -4.85 18.66 -9.10
CA ASP A 247 -3.62 18.56 -9.88
C ASP A 247 -2.42 18.44 -8.93
N LEU A 248 -1.31 17.91 -9.45
CA LEU A 248 -0.07 17.77 -8.69
C LEU A 248 0.55 19.15 -8.44
N SER A 249 0.85 19.44 -7.18
CA SER A 249 1.63 20.61 -6.78
C SER A 249 3.12 20.44 -7.17
N GLU A 250 3.91 21.51 -7.07
CA GLU A 250 5.36 21.40 -7.21
C GLU A 250 5.97 20.51 -6.11
N ALA A 251 5.42 20.55 -4.89
CA ALA A 251 5.90 19.70 -3.80
C ALA A 251 5.56 18.22 -4.02
N ASP A 252 4.42 17.89 -4.61
CA ASP A 252 4.10 16.52 -5.04
C ASP A 252 5.14 16.00 -6.04
N ARG A 253 5.44 16.82 -7.04
CA ARG A 253 6.41 16.48 -8.10
C ARG A 253 7.82 16.33 -7.55
N ALA A 254 8.25 17.25 -6.70
CA ALA A 254 9.57 17.26 -6.09
C ALA A 254 9.75 16.07 -5.14
N THR A 255 8.75 15.79 -4.29
CA THR A 255 8.80 14.66 -3.34
C THR A 255 8.87 13.32 -4.08
N MET A 256 8.08 13.14 -5.13
CA MET A 256 8.12 11.94 -5.96
C MET A 256 9.48 11.73 -6.63
N LYS A 257 10.06 12.78 -7.22
CA LYS A 257 11.40 12.70 -7.82
C LYS A 257 12.48 12.37 -6.80
N LEU A 258 12.42 12.99 -5.62
CA LEU A 258 13.35 12.70 -4.54
C LEU A 258 13.23 11.24 -4.09
N LEU A 259 12.01 10.75 -3.83
CA LEU A 259 11.76 9.36 -3.44
C LEU A 259 12.42 8.36 -4.41
N TYR A 260 12.24 8.56 -5.72
CA TYR A 260 12.81 7.65 -6.74
C TYR A 260 14.30 7.85 -6.99
N SER A 261 14.91 8.92 -6.49
CA SER A 261 16.38 9.09 -6.48
C SER A 261 17.07 8.32 -5.33
N LEU A 262 16.29 7.85 -4.35
CA LEU A 262 16.78 7.17 -3.15
C LEU A 262 16.63 5.65 -3.27
N PRO A 263 17.52 4.86 -2.66
CA PRO A 263 17.37 3.41 -2.58
C PRO A 263 16.28 3.03 -1.57
N PRO A 264 15.42 2.03 -1.85
CA PRO A 264 14.28 1.67 -0.99
C PRO A 264 14.73 1.05 0.33
N GLY A 265 13.99 1.24 1.41
CA GLY A 265 14.25 0.63 2.72
C GLY A 265 14.50 1.64 3.83
N SER A 266 14.99 1.13 4.96
CA SER A 266 15.29 1.96 6.13
C SER A 266 16.30 3.05 5.79
N VAL A 267 16.05 4.26 6.33
CA VAL A 267 17.01 5.38 6.38
C VAL A 267 17.53 5.61 7.81
N LYS A 268 17.16 4.73 8.75
CA LYS A 268 17.76 4.59 10.09
C LYS A 268 19.03 3.74 10.01
#